data_AF-A0A833ZRK4-F1
#
_entry.id   AF-A0A833ZRK4-F1
#
_cell.length_a   1.000
_cell.length_b   1.000
_cell.length_c   1.000
_cell.angle_alpha   90.00
_cell.angle_beta   90.00
_cell.angle_gamma   90.00
#
_symmetry.space_group_name_H-M   'P 1'
#
loop_
_entity.id
_entity.type
_entity.pdbx_description
1 polymer ?
#
loop_
_entity_poly.entity_id
_entity_poly.type
_entity_poly.pdbx_seq_one_letter_code
_entity_poly.pdbx_strand_id
1 'polypeptide(L)'
;MLREGYKTFFNTLYQNDIPLCILSAGIGDVLEEIIRQMKVLHPNIHIVSNYMDFDEDGFLRGFKGQLIHTYNKSSSACGHSSYFQQLQGKTNILLLGDSMGDLTMADGVPGVENILKIGFLNDKVSRGPGPPPSRLAFPSVPVNKRSPST
;
A
#
# COMPACT_ATOMS: atom_id res chain seq x y z
N MET A 1 14.59 2.02 -3.34
CA MET A 1 14.39 3.46 -3.59
C MET A 1 12.90 3.77 -3.56
N LEU A 2 12.50 4.84 -2.86
CA LEU A 2 11.11 5.34 -2.85
C LEU A 2 10.84 6.22 -4.09
N ARG A 3 9.58 6.36 -4.49
CA ARG A 3 9.18 7.23 -5.62
C ARG A 3 9.49 8.70 -5.32
N GLU A 4 9.72 9.49 -6.37
CA GLU A 4 9.89 10.94 -6.24
C GLU A 4 8.67 11.57 -5.55
N GLY A 5 8.90 12.57 -4.70
CA GLY A 5 7.84 13.22 -3.93
C GLY A 5 7.39 12.47 -2.67
N TYR A 6 7.99 11.31 -2.33
CA TYR A 6 7.57 10.53 -1.15
C TYR A 6 7.57 11.35 0.15
N LYS A 7 8.59 12.19 0.38
CA LYS A 7 8.67 13.01 1.62
C LYS A 7 7.46 13.91 1.76
N THR A 8 7.11 14.62 0.69
CA THR A 8 5.93 15.49 0.65
C THR A 8 4.67 14.67 0.90
N PHE A 9 4.53 13.52 0.25
CA PHE A 9 3.38 12.63 0.47
C PHE A 9 3.21 12.22 1.94
N PHE A 10 4.24 11.62 2.56
CA PHE A 10 4.16 11.18 3.95
C PHE A 10 3.94 12.34 4.93
N ASN A 11 4.65 13.46 4.74
CA ASN A 11 4.56 14.61 5.64
C ASN A 11 3.20 15.32 5.54
N THR A 12 2.66 15.49 4.33
CA THR A 12 1.35 16.11 4.13
C THR A 12 0.25 15.27 4.77
N LEU A 13 0.29 13.94 4.62
CA LEU A 13 -0.71 13.07 5.27
C LEU A 13 -0.63 13.17 6.80
N TYR A 14 0.58 13.16 7.35
CA TYR A 14 0.78 13.26 8.79
C TYR A 14 0.33 14.62 9.35
N GLN A 15 0.72 15.72 8.70
CA GLN A 15 0.34 17.09 9.13
C GLN A 15 -1.15 17.38 9.10
N ASN A 16 -1.92 16.61 8.32
CA ASN A 16 -3.37 16.76 8.19
C ASN A 16 -4.15 15.64 8.91
N ASP A 17 -3.49 14.86 9.78
CA ASP A 17 -4.08 13.74 10.52
C ASP A 17 -4.84 12.74 9.62
N ILE A 18 -4.29 12.49 8.43
CA ILE A 18 -4.85 11.53 7.47
C ILE A 18 -4.26 10.15 7.76
N PRO A 19 -5.08 9.14 8.14
CA PRO A 19 -4.59 7.78 8.35
C PRO A 19 -4.00 7.19 7.06
N LEU A 20 -2.81 6.60 7.16
CA LEU A 20 -2.16 5.91 6.04
C LEU A 20 -2.05 4.43 6.36
N CYS A 21 -2.75 3.59 5.61
CA CYS A 21 -2.60 2.13 5.67
C CYS A 21 -1.68 1.66 4.53
N ILE A 22 -0.59 0.98 4.86
CA ILE A 22 0.30 0.34 3.90
C ILE A 22 0.06 -1.16 3.96
N LEU A 23 -0.58 -1.70 2.92
CA LEU A 23 -0.82 -3.14 2.77
C LEU A 23 0.14 -3.74 1.74
N SER A 24 1.09 -4.55 2.22
CA SER A 24 2.20 -5.06 1.43
C SER A 24 2.29 -6.59 1.50
N ALA A 25 2.38 -7.24 0.33
CA ALA A 25 2.71 -8.66 0.21
C ALA A 25 4.22 -8.95 0.33
N GLY A 26 5.03 -7.93 0.63
CA GLY A 26 6.46 -8.05 0.89
C GLY A 26 6.78 -8.44 2.34
N ILE A 27 7.98 -8.05 2.79
CA ILE A 27 8.48 -8.30 4.15
C ILE A 27 8.29 -7.02 4.98
N GLY A 28 7.55 -7.13 6.09
CA GLY A 28 7.20 -6.00 6.96
C GLY A 28 8.40 -5.34 7.62
N ASP A 29 9.29 -6.13 8.24
CA ASP A 29 10.47 -5.64 8.96
C ASP A 29 11.39 -4.80 8.05
N VAL A 30 11.59 -5.25 6.82
CA VAL A 30 12.39 -4.54 5.81
C VAL A 30 11.69 -3.26 5.36
N LEU A 31 10.38 -3.31 5.13
CA LEU A 31 9.59 -2.13 4.75
C LEU A 31 9.68 -1.05 5.83
N GLU A 32 9.43 -1.43 7.08
CA GLU A 32 9.52 -0.54 8.24
C GLU A 32 10.90 0.08 8.37
N GLU A 33 11.96 -0.72 8.22
CA GLU A 33 13.32 -0.21 8.36
C GLU A 33 13.66 0.80 7.26
N ILE A 34 13.22 0.55 6.02
CA ILE A 34 13.40 1.50 4.92
C ILE A 34 12.72 2.83 5.23
N ILE A 35 11.45 2.84 5.62
CA ILE A 35 10.73 4.10 5.90
C ILE A 35 11.24 4.82 7.17
N ARG A 36 11.75 4.06 8.15
CA ARG A 36 12.40 4.57 9.37
C ARG A 36 13.70 5.29 9.02
N GLN A 37 14.58 4.65 8.23
CA GLN A 37 15.83 5.26 7.77
C GLN A 37 15.57 6.51 6.89
N MET A 38 14.48 6.50 6.13
CA MET A 38 14.05 7.62 5.31
C MET A 38 13.37 8.75 6.11
N LYS A 39 13.21 8.58 7.43
CA LYS A 39 12.64 9.55 8.39
C LYS A 39 11.21 9.98 8.04
N VAL A 40 10.41 9.04 7.56
CA VAL A 40 9.00 9.25 7.20
C VAL A 40 8.05 8.25 7.86
N LEU A 41 8.53 7.48 8.84
CA LEU A 41 7.70 6.64 9.68
C LEU A 41 6.99 7.49 10.74
N HIS A 42 5.77 7.93 10.41
CA HIS A 42 4.94 8.78 11.26
C HIS A 42 3.88 7.97 12.02
N PRO A 43 3.36 8.47 13.17
CA PRO A 43 2.34 7.78 13.98
C PRO A 43 1.00 7.50 13.27
N ASN A 44 0.67 8.23 12.21
CA ASN A 44 -0.56 8.01 11.42
C ASN A 44 -0.46 6.82 10.45
N ILE A 45 0.68 6.12 10.41
CA ILE A 45 0.94 5.02 9.50
C ILE A 45 0.65 3.69 10.19
N HIS A 46 -0.17 2.86 9.54
CA HIS A 46 -0.42 1.48 9.92
C HIS A 46 0.09 0.55 8.82
N ILE A 47 0.92 -0.43 9.17
CA ILE A 47 1.58 -1.32 8.21
C ILE A 47 1.10 -2.74 8.41
N VAL A 48 0.53 -3.31 7.35
CA VAL A 48 0.08 -4.69 7.27
C VAL A 48 0.94 -5.41 6.24
N SER A 49 1.76 -6.36 6.70
CA SER A 49 2.70 -7.11 5.85
C SER A 49 3.14 -8.43 6.48
N ASN A 50 3.97 -9.20 5.79
CA ASN A 50 4.52 -10.45 6.32
C ASN A 50 5.70 -10.13 7.24
N TYR A 51 5.50 -10.19 8.56
CA TYR A 51 6.57 -9.97 9.53
C TYR A 51 7.33 -11.25 9.80
N MET A 52 8.65 -11.12 9.89
CA MET A 52 9.56 -12.20 10.23
C MET A 52 9.34 -12.69 11.66
N ASP A 53 9.48 -14.00 11.85
CA ASP A 53 9.51 -14.65 13.14
C ASP A 53 10.93 -15.13 13.44
N PHE A 54 11.54 -14.54 14.46
CA PHE A 54 12.90 -14.83 14.89
C PHE A 54 12.85 -15.64 16.18
N ASP A 55 13.79 -16.56 16.34
CA ASP A 55 13.95 -17.27 17.60
C ASP A 55 14.78 -16.49 18.63
N GLU A 56 14.99 -17.13 19.78
CA GLU A 56 15.72 -16.56 20.91
C GLU A 56 17.17 -16.19 20.54
N ASP A 57 17.76 -16.89 19.57
CA ASP A 57 19.11 -16.66 19.07
C ASP A 57 19.15 -15.62 17.92
N GLY A 58 17.99 -15.09 17.53
CA GLY A 58 17.86 -14.10 16.45
C GLY A 58 17.89 -14.68 15.04
N PHE A 59 17.75 -16.01 14.88
CA PHE A 59 17.65 -16.64 13.57
C PHE A 59 16.22 -16.64 13.06
N LEU A 60 16.05 -16.35 11.77
CA LEU A 60 14.76 -16.38 11.09
C LEU A 60 14.22 -17.82 11.07
N ARG A 61 13.10 -18.06 11.75
CA ARG A 61 12.39 -19.36 11.73
C ARG A 61 11.23 -19.38 10.74
N GLY A 62 10.62 -18.24 10.45
CA GLY A 62 9.47 -18.17 9.56
C GLY A 62 8.84 -16.79 9.48
N PHE A 63 7.53 -16.75 9.22
CA PHE A 63 6.75 -15.52 9.18
C PHE A 63 5.53 -15.64 10.08
N LYS A 64 5.15 -14.53 10.72
CA LYS A 64 4.03 -14.45 11.65
C LYS A 64 2.70 -14.33 10.89
N GLY A 65 1.66 -14.95 11.45
CA GLY A 65 0.28 -14.80 10.97
C GLY A 65 0.01 -15.49 9.62
N GLN A 66 -1.04 -15.04 8.93
CA GLN A 66 -1.41 -15.57 7.62
C GLN A 66 -0.58 -14.90 6.53
N LEU A 67 -0.14 -15.69 5.55
CA LEU A 67 0.63 -15.20 4.41
C LEU A 67 -0.19 -14.18 3.61
N ILE A 68 0.38 -12.99 3.39
CA ILE A 68 -0.12 -11.99 2.45
C ILE A 68 0.66 -12.13 1.15
N HIS A 69 -0.04 -12.48 0.09
CA HIS A 69 0.47 -12.54 -1.28
C HIS A 69 -0.33 -11.61 -2.19
N THR A 70 0.11 -11.46 -3.45
CA THR A 70 -0.46 -10.49 -4.40
C THR A 70 -1.98 -10.62 -4.62
N TYR A 71 -2.59 -11.78 -4.33
CA TYR A 71 -4.01 -12.05 -4.66
C TYR A 71 -4.93 -12.19 -3.44
N ASN A 72 -4.44 -11.97 -2.21
CA ASN A 72 -5.26 -12.04 -1.00
C ASN A 72 -5.17 -10.78 -0.13
N LYS A 73 -4.94 -9.62 -0.76
CA LYS A 73 -4.84 -8.32 -0.09
C LYS A 73 -6.18 -7.68 0.26
N SER A 74 -7.26 -8.44 0.42
CA SER A 74 -8.48 -7.83 0.94
C SER A 74 -8.29 -7.51 2.42
N SER A 75 -8.69 -6.31 2.84
CA SER A 75 -8.60 -5.89 4.25
C SER A 75 -9.39 -6.80 5.20
N SER A 76 -10.43 -7.47 4.67
CA SER A 76 -11.19 -8.51 5.34
C SER A 76 -10.41 -9.82 5.54
N ALA A 77 -9.52 -10.20 4.62
CA ALA A 77 -8.71 -11.40 4.73
C ALA A 77 -7.52 -11.23 5.70
N CYS A 78 -7.04 -10.00 5.89
CA CYS A 78 -5.87 -9.75 6.74
C CYS A 78 -6.19 -9.69 8.25
N GLY A 79 -7.43 -9.90 8.70
CA GLY A 79 -7.74 -10.03 10.13
C GLY A 79 -7.59 -8.74 10.97
N HIS A 80 -7.41 -7.57 10.33
CA HIS A 80 -7.19 -6.29 11.00
C HIS A 80 -8.48 -5.48 11.21
N SER A 81 -9.58 -6.16 11.54
CA SER A 81 -10.90 -5.54 11.71
C SER A 81 -10.89 -4.40 12.75
N SER A 82 -10.05 -4.50 13.79
CA SER A 82 -9.92 -3.48 14.83
C SER A 82 -9.36 -2.16 14.31
N TYR A 83 -8.39 -2.18 13.38
CA TYR A 83 -7.89 -0.96 12.75
C TYR A 83 -8.94 -0.33 11.84
N PHE A 84 -9.62 -1.14 11.02
CA PHE A 84 -10.64 -0.62 10.10
C PHE A 84 -11.88 -0.09 10.81
N GLN A 85 -12.20 -0.60 12.00
CA GLN A 85 -13.22 -0.01 12.88
C GLN A 85 -12.82 1.38 13.37
N GLN A 86 -11.55 1.65 13.63
CA GLN A 86 -11.08 2.99 14.00
C GLN A 86 -11.18 3.99 12.84
N LEU A 87 -11.30 3.51 11.61
CA LEU A 87 -11.56 4.34 10.42
C LEU A 87 -13.04 4.65 10.22
N GLN A 88 -13.92 4.23 11.12
CA GLN A 88 -15.34 4.55 11.05
C GLN A 88 -15.56 6.07 10.96
N GLY A 89 -16.31 6.51 9.96
CA GLY A 89 -16.53 7.93 9.64
C GLY A 89 -15.55 8.51 8.63
N LYS A 90 -14.50 7.78 8.22
CA LYS A 90 -13.66 8.14 7.08
C LYS A 90 -14.29 7.58 5.79
N THR A 91 -15.16 8.37 5.16
CA THR A 91 -15.96 7.89 4.01
C THR A 91 -15.26 8.01 2.66
N ASN A 92 -14.12 8.72 2.61
CA ASN A 92 -13.37 8.99 1.38
C ASN A 92 -12.02 8.26 1.39
N ILE A 93 -11.74 7.46 0.36
CA ILE A 93 -10.52 6.66 0.23
C ILE A 93 -9.74 7.04 -1.03
N LEU A 94 -8.43 7.23 -0.87
CA LEU A 94 -7.46 7.21 -1.97
C LEU A 94 -6.69 5.89 -1.92
N LEU A 95 -6.88 5.03 -2.93
CA LEU A 95 -6.21 3.74 -3.04
C LEU A 95 -5.11 3.82 -4.10
N LEU A 96 -3.89 3.47 -3.70
CA LEU A 96 -2.71 3.43 -4.57
C LEU A 96 -2.23 1.99 -4.70
N GLY A 97 -2.07 1.49 -5.93
CA GLY A 97 -1.59 0.13 -6.18
C GLY A 97 -0.87 0.01 -7.52
N ASP A 98 -0.24 -1.12 -7.79
CA ASP A 98 0.44 -1.40 -9.06
C ASP A 98 0.03 -2.73 -9.69
N SER A 99 -0.74 -3.52 -8.95
CA SER A 99 -1.26 -4.81 -9.38
C SER A 99 -2.79 -4.85 -9.30
N MET A 100 -3.39 -5.80 -10.02
CA MET A 100 -4.84 -6.03 -9.95
C MET A 100 -5.29 -6.47 -8.55
N GLY A 101 -4.42 -7.12 -7.78
CA GLY A 101 -4.73 -7.55 -6.42
C GLY A 101 -4.82 -6.40 -5.42
N ASP A 102 -4.30 -5.22 -5.76
CA ASP A 102 -4.41 -4.04 -4.89
C ASP A 102 -5.83 -3.42 -4.93
N LEU A 103 -6.65 -3.78 -5.92
CA LEU A 103 -7.99 -3.22 -6.08
C LEU A 103 -8.94 -3.54 -4.92
N THR A 104 -8.66 -4.61 -4.17
CA THR A 104 -9.47 -5.13 -3.07
C THR A 104 -9.00 -4.67 -1.69
N MET A 105 -7.93 -3.87 -1.61
CA MET A 105 -7.36 -3.43 -0.32
C MET A 105 -8.35 -2.64 0.54
N ALA A 106 -9.35 -2.00 -0.07
CA ALA A 106 -10.36 -1.22 0.64
C ALA A 106 -11.65 -1.99 0.98
N ASP A 107 -11.79 -3.26 0.59
CA ASP A 107 -13.07 -3.99 0.69
C ASP A 107 -13.55 -4.22 2.14
N GLY A 108 -12.65 -4.17 3.12
CA GLY A 108 -12.94 -4.29 4.55
C GLY A 108 -13.11 -2.95 5.28
N VAL A 109 -13.06 -1.82 4.59
CA VAL A 109 -13.28 -0.50 5.21
C VAL A 109 -14.79 -0.24 5.32
N PRO A 110 -15.36 -0.02 6.52
CA PRO A 110 -16.79 0.25 6.68
C PRO A 110 -17.14 1.68 6.26
N GLY A 111 -18.32 1.87 5.66
CA GLY A 111 -18.88 3.20 5.43
C GLY A 111 -18.20 4.02 4.33
N VAL A 112 -17.62 3.38 3.33
CA VAL A 112 -17.01 4.06 2.18
C VAL A 112 -18.09 4.64 1.28
N GLU A 113 -18.02 5.95 1.04
CA GLU A 113 -18.89 6.67 0.10
C GLU A 113 -18.16 6.93 -1.22
N ASN A 114 -16.91 7.40 -1.15
CA ASN A 114 -16.12 7.73 -2.33
C ASN A 114 -14.76 7.02 -2.29
N ILE A 115 -14.39 6.42 -3.42
CA ILE A 115 -13.07 5.80 -3.58
C ILE A 115 -12.43 6.20 -4.91
N LEU A 116 -11.25 6.81 -4.83
CA LEU A 116 -10.39 7.06 -5.99
C LEU A 116 -9.28 6.02 -6.01
N LYS A 117 -9.21 5.21 -7.07
CA LYS A 117 -8.16 4.21 -7.27
C LYS A 117 -7.15 4.71 -8.30
N ILE A 118 -5.87 4.73 -7.95
CA ILE A 118 -4.75 5.08 -8.83
C ILE A 118 -3.82 3.88 -8.96
N GLY A 119 -3.62 3.45 -10.19
CA GLY A 119 -2.83 2.28 -10.56
C GLY A 119 -1.53 2.67 -11.25
N PHE A 120 -0.39 2.18 -10.76
CA PHE A 120 0.91 2.37 -11.40
C PHE A 120 1.23 1.20 -12.33
N LEU A 121 1.11 1.39 -13.65
CA LEU A 121 1.51 0.39 -14.63
C LEU A 121 3.02 0.45 -14.87
N ASN A 122 3.79 -0.36 -14.13
CA ASN A 122 5.26 -0.34 -14.17
C ASN A 122 5.87 -1.29 -15.22
N ASP A 123 5.14 -2.31 -15.67
CA ASP A 123 5.63 -3.37 -16.56
C ASP A 123 4.54 -3.77 -17.58
N LYS A 124 4.93 -4.43 -18.68
CA LYS A 124 4.04 -4.96 -19.74
C LYS A 124 3.17 -3.93 -20.48
N VAL A 125 3.65 -2.70 -20.61
CA VAL A 125 2.96 -1.61 -21.35
C VAL A 125 2.64 -1.97 -22.81
N SER A 126 3.38 -2.90 -23.42
CA SER A 126 3.28 -3.25 -24.85
C SER A 126 2.36 -4.43 -25.19
N ARG A 127 1.71 -5.10 -24.22
CA ARG A 127 0.96 -6.35 -24.46
C ARG A 127 -0.57 -6.29 -24.35
N GLY A 128 -1.18 -5.12 -24.48
CA GLY A 128 -2.64 -5.02 -24.63
C GLY A 128 -3.06 -3.86 -25.53
N PRO A 129 -4.17 -3.98 -26.28
CA PRO A 129 -4.87 -2.78 -26.71
C PRO A 129 -5.25 -2.04 -25.42
N GLY A 130 -4.93 -0.75 -25.34
CA GLY A 130 -5.30 0.06 -24.18
C GLY A 130 -6.79 -0.16 -23.84
N PRO A 131 -7.18 -0.11 -22.55
CA PRO A 131 -8.57 -0.27 -22.18
C PRO A 131 -9.41 0.74 -22.98
N PRO A 132 -10.59 0.35 -23.49
CA PRO A 132 -11.48 1.29 -24.16
C PRO A 132 -11.75 2.48 -23.21
N PRO A 133 -11.93 3.71 -23.73
CA PRO A 133 -12.02 4.92 -22.91
C PRO A 133 -13.10 4.86 -21.80
N SER A 134 -14.11 4.00 -21.96
CA SER A 134 -15.19 3.77 -21.00
C SER A 134 -14.89 2.76 -19.90
N ARG A 135 -13.69 2.15 -19.87
CA ARG A 135 -13.27 1.10 -18.91
C ARG A 135 -11.90 1.35 -18.28
N LEU A 136 -11.43 2.59 -18.28
CA LEU A 136 -10.29 2.96 -17.46
C LEU A 136 -10.68 2.83 -15.98
N ALA A 137 -10.34 1.69 -15.37
CA ALA A 137 -10.41 1.48 -13.92
C ALA A 137 -9.43 2.39 -13.15
N PHE A 138 -8.63 3.18 -13.86
CA PHE A 138 -7.63 4.08 -13.33
C PHE A 138 -7.51 5.33 -14.22
N PRO A 139 -7.40 6.54 -13.66
CA PRO A 139 -6.61 7.58 -14.31
C PRO A 139 -5.15 7.09 -14.32
N SER A 140 -4.63 6.75 -15.50
CA SER A 140 -3.23 6.38 -15.66
C SER A 140 -2.35 7.61 -15.44
N VAL A 141 -1.57 7.63 -14.35
CA VAL A 141 -0.54 8.65 -14.14
C VAL A 141 0.73 8.18 -14.87
N PRO A 142 1.23 8.91 -15.87
CA PRO A 142 2.46 8.54 -16.55
C PRO A 142 3.62 8.50 -15.56
N VAL A 143 4.37 7.40 -15.57
CA VAL A 143 5.61 7.27 -14.82
C VAL A 143 6.63 8.20 -15.48
N ASN A 144 6.96 9.31 -14.83
CA ASN A 144 8.10 10.12 -15.23
C ASN A 144 9.34 9.22 -15.15
N LYS A 145 10.06 9.11 -16.26
CA LYS A 145 11.20 8.20 -16.41
C LYS A 145 12.16 8.42 -15.24
N ARG A 146 12.58 7.33 -14.60
CA ARG A 146 13.70 7.33 -13.64
C ARG A 146 14.83 8.17 -14.24
N SER A 147 15.20 9.27 -13.59
CA SER A 147 16.44 9.98 -13.93
C SER A 147 17.60 9.01 -13.76
N PRO A 148 18.54 8.92 -14.73
CA PRO A 148 19.68 8.04 -14.59
C PRO A 148 20.50 8.46 -13.37
N SER A 149 20.93 7.48 -12.60
CA SER A 149 21.91 7.66 -11.52
C SER A 149 23.18 8.28 -12.08
N THR A 150 23.52 9.48 -11.62
CA THR A 150 24.89 10.01 -11.65
C THR A 150 25.76 9.28 -10.66
#